data_AF-A0A2N3CFG2-F1
#
_entry.id   AF-A0A2N3CFG2-F1
#
_cell.length_a   1.000
_cell.length_b   1.000
_cell.length_c   1.000
_cell.angle_alpha   90.00
_cell.angle_beta   90.00
_cell.angle_gamma   90.00
#
_symmetry.space_group_name_H-M   'P 1'
#
loop_
_entity.id
_entity.type
_entity.pdbx_description
1 polymer ?
#
loop_
_entity_poly.entity_id
_entity_poly.type
_entity_poly.pdbx_seq_one_letter_code
_entity_poly.pdbx_strand_id
1 'polypeptide(L)'
;MRPVILLLSAALMLPACASGGQNNDQNGSMTGNMGSAASGAANQTRDGFADAASASLDDFNLRRREIPQLLAALISPYGPPSEMNCAGIAMDIVELDAVLGRDWDSGAPDERLNSEILADEASNAALDTVRSVSTGWIPFRGLVRKATGAESHEKKYNQAFKIGAQRRAYLKGYGQALDCPPPAHPDFEALELLKKDSKVQYK
;
A
#
# COMPACT_ATOMS: atom_id res chain seq x y z
N MET A 1 37.75 -17.90 51.42
CA MET A 1 37.09 -17.77 52.74
C MET A 1 36.12 -16.59 52.65
N ARG A 2 34.88 -16.78 53.14
CA ARG A 2 33.62 -15.98 53.02
C ARG A 2 33.71 -14.58 53.68
N PRO A 3 32.67 -13.69 53.72
CA PRO A 3 31.25 -13.68 53.20
C PRO A 3 30.90 -12.34 52.43
N VAL A 4 29.82 -12.10 51.67
CA VAL A 4 28.33 -12.13 51.78
C VAL A 4 27.71 -11.20 52.86
N ILE A 5 26.95 -10.16 52.43
CA ILE A 5 25.73 -9.49 52.99
C ILE A 5 25.38 -8.33 52.00
N LEU A 6 24.33 -8.39 51.15
CA LEU A 6 22.88 -8.13 51.27
C LEU A 6 22.41 -6.65 51.47
N LEU A 7 21.73 -6.16 50.42
CA LEU A 7 20.53 -5.30 50.30
C LEU A 7 20.54 -3.82 50.76
N LEU A 8 20.21 -2.91 49.83
CA LEU A 8 19.01 -2.06 49.96
C LEU A 8 18.59 -1.44 48.61
N SER A 9 17.30 -1.56 48.30
CA SER A 9 16.60 -1.03 47.13
C SER A 9 16.35 0.48 47.25
N ALA A 10 16.47 1.23 46.16
CA ALA A 10 15.86 2.55 46.02
C ALA A 10 15.28 2.71 44.62
N ALA A 11 13.94 2.74 44.54
CA ALA A 11 13.18 3.14 43.37
C ALA A 11 13.30 4.66 43.18
N LEU A 12 13.52 5.10 41.93
CA LEU A 12 13.35 6.49 41.53
C LEU A 12 12.55 6.53 40.22
N MET A 13 11.44 7.27 40.31
CA MET A 13 10.40 7.49 39.32
C MET A 13 10.66 8.77 38.50
N LEU A 14 9.94 8.84 37.36
CA LEU A 14 9.55 10.01 36.54
C LEU A 14 10.53 10.45 35.42
N PRO A 15 10.05 11.12 34.33
CA PRO A 15 8.70 11.62 34.04
C PRO A 15 8.12 11.27 32.64
N ALA A 16 6.80 11.39 32.54
CA ALA A 16 6.03 11.45 31.30
C ALA A 16 6.23 12.81 30.61
N CYS A 17 6.43 12.82 29.29
CA CYS A 17 6.38 14.04 28.49
C CYS A 17 4.92 14.39 28.17
N ALA A 18 4.48 15.53 28.69
CA ALA A 18 3.33 16.28 28.23
C ALA A 18 3.80 17.30 27.19
N SER A 19 3.10 17.39 26.05
CA SER A 19 3.17 18.53 25.13
C SER A 19 1.77 19.07 24.89
N GLY A 20 1.53 20.32 25.32
CA GLY A 20 0.53 21.21 24.74
C GLY A 20 1.16 21.99 23.58
N GLY A 21 0.44 22.71 22.71
CA GLY A 21 -1.00 22.93 22.55
C GLY A 21 -1.29 23.78 21.30
N GLN A 22 -2.57 23.99 21.02
CA GLN A 22 -3.28 25.15 20.40
C GLN A 22 -4.49 24.60 19.61
N ASN A 23 -5.70 25.14 19.59
CA ASN A 23 -6.38 26.29 20.18
C ASN A 23 -7.87 25.97 19.95
N ASN A 24 -8.77 26.21 20.92
CA ASN A 24 -10.02 26.91 20.62
C ASN A 24 -10.73 27.31 21.92
N ASP A 25 -11.05 28.59 22.02
CA ASP A 25 -12.11 29.11 22.86
C ASP A 25 -13.38 28.31 22.62
N GLN A 26 -13.98 27.73 23.67
CA GLN A 26 -15.42 27.86 23.95
C GLN A 26 -15.67 27.71 25.46
N ASN A 27 -15.94 28.87 26.06
CA ASN A 27 -16.71 29.05 27.26
C ASN A 27 -18.03 28.25 27.19
N GLY A 28 -18.24 27.27 28.08
CA GLY A 28 -19.52 26.56 28.17
C GLY A 28 -19.48 25.26 28.99
N SER A 29 -19.93 25.34 30.24
CA SER A 29 -20.64 24.27 30.97
C SER A 29 -19.97 22.89 31.07
N MET A 30 -19.34 22.60 32.22
CA MET A 30 -18.84 21.28 32.65
C MET A 30 -19.96 20.27 32.97
N THR A 31 -20.97 20.14 32.12
CA THR A 31 -22.00 19.10 32.21
C THR A 31 -22.41 18.66 30.81
N GLY A 32 -21.49 18.03 30.09
CA GLY A 32 -21.71 17.54 28.73
C GLY A 32 -20.97 16.23 28.49
N ASN A 33 -21.72 15.14 28.53
CA ASN A 33 -21.46 13.89 27.81
C ASN A 33 -20.23 13.01 28.19
N MET A 34 -20.24 12.47 29.41
CA MET A 34 -19.67 11.12 29.65
C MET A 34 -20.26 10.08 28.69
N GLY A 35 -21.51 10.28 28.25
CA GLY A 35 -22.16 9.47 27.22
C GLY A 35 -21.45 9.52 25.85
N SER A 36 -20.87 10.66 25.44
CA SER A 36 -20.17 10.77 24.15
C SER A 36 -18.78 10.16 24.17
N ALA A 37 -18.07 10.25 25.30
CA ALA A 37 -16.77 9.58 25.48
C ALA A 37 -16.95 8.06 25.56
N ALA A 38 -17.97 7.58 26.27
CA ALA A 38 -18.31 6.16 26.34
C ALA A 38 -18.83 5.61 25.00
N SER A 39 -19.66 6.37 24.27
CA SER A 39 -20.11 5.98 22.93
C SER A 39 -18.99 6.04 21.89
N GLY A 40 -18.05 6.98 22.02
CA GLY A 40 -16.86 7.07 21.17
C GLY A 40 -15.91 5.88 21.38
N ALA A 41 -15.65 5.52 22.64
CA ALA A 41 -14.85 4.34 22.99
C ALA A 41 -15.54 3.02 22.59
N ALA A 42 -16.87 2.93 22.75
CA ALA A 42 -17.64 1.78 22.31
C ALA A 42 -17.67 1.65 20.78
N ASN A 43 -17.81 2.77 20.04
CA ASN A 43 -17.74 2.77 18.57
C ASN A 43 -16.34 2.41 18.08
N GLN A 44 -15.26 2.99 18.63
CA GLN A 44 -13.89 2.62 18.28
C GLN A 44 -13.57 1.14 18.58
N THR A 45 -14.09 0.61 19.69
CA THR A 45 -13.96 -0.82 20.01
C THR A 45 -14.73 -1.67 19.00
N ARG A 46 -15.95 -1.28 18.64
CA ARG A 46 -16.81 -2.01 17.69
C ARG A 46 -16.25 -1.98 16.27
N ASP A 47 -15.69 -0.85 15.85
CA ASP A 47 -14.97 -0.70 14.58
C ASP A 47 -13.68 -1.52 14.60
N GLY A 48 -12.89 -1.46 15.68
CA GLY A 48 -11.69 -2.29 15.85
C GLY A 48 -11.98 -3.80 15.87
N PHE A 49 -13.14 -4.23 16.39
CA PHE A 49 -13.59 -5.63 16.33
C PHE A 49 -14.05 -6.03 14.93
N ALA A 50 -14.75 -5.15 14.21
CA ALA A 50 -15.11 -5.38 12.82
C ALA A 50 -13.86 -5.48 11.93
N ASP A 51 -12.85 -4.66 12.20
CA ASP A 51 -11.57 -4.66 11.50
C ASP A 51 -10.69 -5.87 11.87
N ALA A 52 -10.74 -6.34 13.12
CA ALA A 52 -10.08 -7.58 13.52
C ALA A 52 -10.74 -8.84 12.90
N ALA A 53 -12.06 -8.80 12.69
CA ALA A 53 -12.79 -9.87 12.01
C ALA A 53 -12.51 -9.87 10.49
N SER A 54 -12.47 -8.70 9.85
CA SER A 54 -12.09 -8.55 8.43
C SER A 54 -10.61 -8.88 8.22
N ALA A 55 -9.76 -8.60 9.22
CA ALA A 55 -8.34 -8.88 9.19
C ALA A 55 -8.01 -10.36 8.96
N SER A 56 -8.81 -11.28 9.50
CA SER A 56 -8.67 -12.72 9.25
C SER A 56 -9.13 -13.10 7.84
N LEU A 57 -10.20 -12.45 7.33
CA LEU A 57 -10.68 -12.68 5.96
C LEU A 57 -9.67 -12.22 4.90
N ASP A 58 -8.98 -11.11 5.17
CA ASP A 58 -7.88 -10.61 4.35
C ASP A 58 -6.64 -11.52 4.48
N ASP A 59 -6.36 -12.04 5.68
CA ASP A 59 -5.26 -12.99 5.91
C ASP A 59 -5.45 -14.34 5.19
N PHE A 60 -6.71 -14.76 5.00
CA PHE A 60 -7.07 -15.92 4.17
C PHE A 60 -7.38 -15.57 2.69
N ASN A 61 -7.25 -14.30 2.29
CA ASN A 61 -7.59 -13.78 0.97
C ASN A 61 -9.00 -14.21 0.49
N LEU A 62 -9.95 -14.28 1.43
CA LEU A 62 -11.35 -14.61 1.15
C LEU A 62 -12.07 -13.45 0.45
N ARG A 63 -11.56 -12.22 0.61
CA ARG A 63 -11.94 -11.06 -0.18
C ARG A 63 -11.20 -11.08 -1.52
N ARG A 64 -11.78 -11.79 -2.49
CA ARG A 64 -11.21 -11.92 -3.83
C ARG A 64 -11.14 -10.54 -4.49
N ARG A 65 -9.93 -10.04 -4.76
CA ARG A 65 -9.74 -8.90 -5.67
C ARG A 65 -10.17 -9.32 -7.06
N GLU A 66 -11.21 -8.70 -7.60
CA GLU A 66 -11.68 -8.98 -8.95
C GLU A 66 -10.59 -8.64 -9.97
N ILE A 67 -10.40 -9.51 -10.97
CA ILE A 67 -9.45 -9.24 -12.06
C ILE A 67 -10.16 -8.25 -13.00
N PRO A 68 -9.61 -7.04 -13.22
CA PRO A 68 -10.21 -6.07 -14.11
C PRO A 68 -10.41 -6.65 -15.52
N GLN A 69 -11.57 -6.39 -16.13
CA GLN A 69 -11.96 -7.01 -17.41
C GLN A 69 -10.94 -6.72 -18.53
N LEU A 70 -10.34 -5.52 -18.52
CA LEU A 70 -9.26 -5.14 -19.43
C LEU A 70 -8.07 -6.11 -19.34
N LEU A 71 -7.59 -6.39 -18.13
CA LEU A 71 -6.46 -7.30 -17.91
C LEU A 71 -6.84 -8.76 -18.15
N ALA A 72 -8.08 -9.14 -17.85
CA ALA A 72 -8.58 -10.49 -18.10
C ALA A 72 -8.67 -10.82 -19.59
N ALA A 73 -8.90 -9.82 -20.44
CA ALA A 73 -8.95 -9.98 -21.90
C ALA A 73 -7.55 -10.09 -22.54
N LEU A 74 -6.48 -9.69 -21.85
CA LEU A 74 -5.12 -9.73 -22.38
C LEU A 74 -4.54 -11.17 -22.36
N ILE A 75 -4.42 -11.77 -23.55
CA ILE A 75 -3.78 -13.08 -23.72
C ILE A 75 -2.24 -12.96 -23.76
N SER A 76 -1.74 -11.88 -24.36
CA SER A 76 -0.30 -11.63 -24.58
C SER A 76 0.01 -10.14 -24.51
N PRO A 77 1.19 -9.73 -24.00
CA PRO A 77 1.59 -8.33 -24.01
C PRO A 77 1.95 -7.81 -25.42
N TYR A 78 2.20 -8.70 -26.39
CA TYR A 78 2.82 -8.37 -27.68
C TYR A 78 1.84 -8.21 -28.86
N GLY A 79 0.58 -7.85 -28.62
CA GLY A 79 -0.37 -7.56 -29.71
C GLY A 79 -0.05 -6.26 -30.47
N PRO A 80 -0.60 -6.04 -31.67
CA PRO A 80 -0.63 -4.68 -32.24
C PRO A 80 -1.43 -3.74 -31.31
N PRO A 81 -1.16 -2.42 -31.28
CA PRO A 81 -2.04 -1.44 -30.63
C PRO A 81 -3.42 -1.43 -31.28
N SER A 82 -4.43 -0.92 -30.57
CA SER A 82 -5.80 -0.79 -31.09
C SER A 82 -5.83 0.04 -32.38
N GLU A 83 -5.06 1.13 -32.40
CA GLU A 83 -4.77 1.92 -33.59
C GLU A 83 -3.27 2.12 -33.76
N MET A 84 -2.78 2.02 -35.01
CA MET A 84 -1.38 2.17 -35.37
C MET A 84 -0.96 3.65 -35.47
N ASN A 85 -1.41 4.49 -34.55
CA ASN A 85 -1.09 5.91 -34.49
C ASN A 85 -0.81 6.32 -33.03
N CYS A 86 -0.15 7.46 -32.82
CA CYS A 86 0.23 7.90 -31.48
C CYS A 86 -0.97 8.12 -30.54
N ALA A 87 -2.12 8.55 -31.06
CA ALA A 87 -3.31 8.79 -30.25
C ALA A 87 -3.91 7.47 -29.73
N GLY A 88 -4.02 6.44 -30.57
CA GLY A 88 -4.48 5.13 -30.15
C GLY A 88 -3.54 4.46 -29.14
N ILE A 89 -2.22 4.58 -29.34
CA ILE A 89 -1.23 4.09 -28.38
C ILE A 89 -1.38 4.80 -27.03
N ALA A 90 -1.54 6.13 -27.03
CA ALA A 90 -1.77 6.90 -25.81
C ALA A 90 -3.05 6.47 -25.09
N MET A 91 -4.15 6.25 -25.82
CA MET A 91 -5.41 5.78 -25.25
C MET A 91 -5.28 4.40 -24.62
N ASP A 92 -4.63 3.44 -25.30
CA ASP A 92 -4.37 2.11 -24.76
C ASP A 92 -3.55 2.19 -23.46
N ILE A 93 -2.56 3.08 -23.40
CA ILE A 93 -1.73 3.29 -22.20
C ILE A 93 -2.55 3.89 -21.06
N VAL A 94 -3.38 4.90 -21.32
CA VAL A 94 -4.24 5.53 -20.31
C VAL A 94 -5.24 4.53 -19.72
N GLU A 95 -5.81 3.66 -20.54
CA GLU A 95 -6.72 2.60 -20.07
C GLU A 95 -5.98 1.59 -19.18
N LEU A 96 -4.76 1.22 -19.56
CA LEU A 96 -3.90 0.36 -18.75
C LEU A 96 -3.50 1.03 -17.43
N ASP A 97 -3.16 2.32 -17.44
CA ASP A 97 -2.77 3.08 -16.24
C ASP A 97 -3.92 3.25 -15.26
N ALA A 98 -5.16 3.39 -15.74
CA ALA A 98 -6.35 3.44 -14.89
C ALA A 98 -6.52 2.16 -14.05
N VAL A 99 -6.00 1.03 -14.53
CA VAL A 99 -6.13 -0.28 -13.90
C VAL A 99 -4.87 -0.71 -13.15
N LEU A 100 -3.70 -0.49 -13.75
CA LEU A 100 -2.40 -0.86 -13.19
C LEU A 100 -1.89 0.16 -12.17
N GLY A 101 -2.47 1.36 -12.16
CA GLY A 101 -1.95 2.50 -11.44
C GLY A 101 -0.81 3.19 -12.19
N ARG A 102 -0.25 4.21 -11.54
CA ARG A 102 0.82 5.04 -12.07
C ARG A 102 2.02 4.22 -12.55
N ASP A 103 2.58 4.62 -13.69
CA ASP A 103 3.80 4.01 -14.23
C ASP A 103 5.06 4.63 -13.62
N TRP A 104 6.20 3.96 -13.81
CA TRP A 104 7.50 4.39 -13.29
C TRP A 104 7.95 5.74 -13.85
N ASP A 105 7.53 6.11 -15.04
CA ASP A 105 7.85 7.37 -15.69
C ASP A 105 6.80 8.47 -15.43
N SER A 106 5.84 8.26 -14.51
CA SER A 106 4.81 9.27 -14.21
C SER A 106 5.29 10.42 -13.30
N GLY A 107 6.59 10.44 -12.96
CA GLY A 107 7.20 11.42 -12.06
C GLY A 107 6.82 11.21 -10.59
N ALA A 108 7.70 11.65 -9.68
CA ALA A 108 7.33 11.73 -8.27
C ALA A 108 6.26 12.85 -8.12
N PRO A 109 5.17 12.61 -7.36
CA PRO A 109 4.23 13.69 -7.07
C PRO A 109 4.94 14.79 -6.26
N ASP A 110 4.37 16.00 -6.22
CA ASP A 110 4.91 17.13 -5.46
C ASP A 110 5.36 16.70 -4.05
N GLU A 111 6.45 17.27 -3.55
CA GLU A 111 7.11 16.90 -2.27
C GLU A 111 6.14 16.82 -1.07
N ARG A 112 5.04 17.58 -1.13
CA ARG A 112 3.93 17.56 -0.17
C ARG A 112 3.14 16.24 -0.20
N LEU A 113 2.82 15.73 -1.39
CA LEU A 113 2.16 14.43 -1.61
C LEU A 113 3.11 13.26 -1.29
N ASN A 114 4.42 13.43 -1.49
CA ASN A 114 5.40 12.41 -1.09
C ASN A 114 5.40 12.20 0.42
N SER A 115 5.23 13.25 1.23
CA SER A 115 5.16 13.10 2.69
C SER A 115 3.92 12.32 3.15
N GLU A 116 2.77 12.53 2.50
CA GLU A 116 1.52 11.82 2.80
C GLU A 116 1.57 10.36 2.32
N ILE A 117 2.02 10.10 1.09
CA ILE A 117 2.15 8.73 0.55
C ILE A 117 3.22 7.95 1.31
N LEU A 118 4.37 8.56 1.63
CA LEU A 118 5.43 7.91 2.39
C LEU A 118 5.03 7.69 3.85
N ALA A 119 4.27 8.61 4.45
CA ALA A 119 3.70 8.40 5.79
C ALA A 119 2.67 7.27 5.79
N ASP A 120 1.80 7.20 4.79
CA ASP A 120 0.82 6.13 4.64
C ASP A 120 1.49 4.78 4.40
N GLU A 121 2.50 4.71 3.52
CA GLU A 121 3.22 3.46 3.23
C GLU A 121 4.12 3.03 4.40
N ALA A 122 4.80 3.96 5.07
CA ALA A 122 5.56 3.67 6.28
C ALA A 122 4.65 3.21 7.44
N SER A 123 3.47 3.82 7.58
CA SER A 123 2.47 3.40 8.58
C SER A 123 1.95 2.01 8.26
N ASN A 124 1.63 1.73 7.00
CA ASN A 124 1.20 0.40 6.56
C ASN A 124 2.29 -0.65 6.75
N ALA A 125 3.56 -0.34 6.46
CA ALA A 125 4.69 -1.25 6.67
C ALA A 125 4.99 -1.49 8.17
N ALA A 126 4.87 -0.47 9.02
CA ALA A 126 5.00 -0.60 10.47
C ALA A 126 3.86 -1.43 11.07
N LEU A 127 2.63 -1.28 10.56
CA LEU A 127 1.50 -2.12 10.96
C LEU A 127 1.63 -3.56 10.46
N ASP A 128 2.08 -3.76 9.22
CA ASP A 128 2.27 -5.10 8.63
C ASP A 128 3.37 -5.89 9.34
N THR A 129 4.44 -5.24 9.76
CA THR A 129 5.51 -5.89 10.55
C THR A 129 5.01 -6.34 11.92
N VAL A 130 4.27 -5.51 12.66
CA VAL A 130 3.65 -5.94 13.94
C VAL A 130 2.61 -7.06 13.72
N ARG A 131 1.81 -6.97 12.65
CA ARG A 131 0.83 -8.00 12.28
C ARG A 131 1.51 -9.33 11.95
N SER A 132 2.56 -9.31 11.14
CA SER A 132 3.32 -10.48 10.68
C SER A 132 3.92 -11.32 11.82
N VAL A 133 4.38 -10.66 12.90
CA VAL A 133 4.95 -11.33 14.08
C VAL A 133 3.85 -11.99 14.93
N SER A 134 2.61 -11.47 14.88
CA SER A 134 1.45 -12.05 15.57
C SER A 134 0.69 -13.13 14.78
N THR A 135 0.80 -13.14 13.43
CA THR A 135 0.08 -14.07 12.56
C THR A 135 0.91 -15.28 12.11
N GLY A 136 2.24 -15.27 12.29
CA GLY A 136 3.15 -16.33 11.86
C GLY A 136 2.98 -17.71 12.52
N TRP A 137 2.08 -17.86 13.50
CA TRP A 137 1.92 -19.10 14.28
C TRP A 137 0.60 -19.84 14.06
N ILE A 138 -0.32 -19.33 13.21
CA ILE A 138 -1.60 -20.01 12.97
C ILE A 138 -1.34 -21.33 12.24
N PRO A 139 -1.54 -22.50 12.88
CA PRO A 139 -1.29 -23.78 12.24
C PRO A 139 -2.20 -23.94 11.00
N PHE A 140 -1.68 -24.54 9.94
CA PHE A 140 -2.44 -24.90 8.72
C PHE A 140 -2.89 -23.77 7.78
N ARG A 141 -2.46 -22.50 7.94
CA ARG A 141 -2.75 -21.39 6.99
C ARG A 141 -2.53 -21.77 5.51
N GLY A 142 -1.38 -22.37 5.19
CA GLY A 142 -1.06 -22.79 3.81
C GLY A 142 -1.99 -23.86 3.26
N LEU A 143 -2.47 -24.78 4.11
CA LEU A 143 -3.42 -25.83 3.75
C LEU A 143 -4.84 -25.26 3.58
N VAL A 144 -5.26 -24.33 4.44
CA VAL A 144 -6.55 -23.63 4.34
C VAL A 144 -6.60 -22.77 3.07
N ARG A 145 -5.55 -22.01 2.75
CA ARG A 145 -5.48 -21.17 1.55
C ARG A 145 -5.51 -21.97 0.24
N LYS A 146 -4.92 -23.17 0.27
CA LYS A 146 -4.94 -24.14 -0.83
C LYS A 146 -6.30 -24.84 -0.95
N ALA A 147 -6.93 -25.20 0.17
CA ALA A 147 -8.25 -25.82 0.21
C ALA A 147 -9.39 -24.86 -0.19
N THR A 148 -9.27 -23.56 0.13
CA THR A 148 -10.25 -22.51 -0.21
C THR A 148 -10.10 -21.98 -1.64
N GLY A 149 -9.04 -22.37 -2.38
CA GLY A 149 -8.81 -21.95 -3.75
C GLY A 149 -8.34 -20.50 -3.93
N ALA A 150 -8.19 -19.74 -2.85
CA ALA A 150 -7.77 -18.33 -2.86
C ALA A 150 -6.38 -18.14 -3.49
N GLU A 151 -5.48 -19.11 -3.33
CA GLU A 151 -4.15 -19.11 -3.97
C GLU A 151 -4.25 -19.19 -5.50
N SER A 152 -5.19 -19.96 -6.05
CA SER A 152 -5.34 -20.09 -7.51
C SER A 152 -5.83 -18.79 -8.14
N HIS A 153 -6.72 -18.07 -7.46
CA HIS A 153 -7.23 -16.78 -7.90
C HIS A 153 -6.15 -15.70 -7.86
N GLU A 154 -5.39 -15.65 -6.77
CA GLU A 154 -4.27 -14.71 -6.63
C GLU A 154 -3.22 -14.92 -7.73
N LYS A 155 -2.90 -16.18 -8.08
CA LYS A 155 -2.00 -16.48 -9.20
C LYS A 155 -2.51 -15.92 -10.53
N LYS A 156 -3.81 -16.07 -10.81
CA LYS A 156 -4.44 -15.52 -12.02
C LYS A 156 -4.41 -14.00 -12.03
N TYR A 157 -4.73 -13.36 -10.91
CA TYR A 157 -4.66 -11.90 -10.77
C TYR A 157 -3.23 -11.40 -11.02
N ASN A 158 -2.24 -12.00 -10.36
CA ASN A 158 -0.83 -11.62 -10.53
C ASN A 158 -0.34 -11.87 -11.96
N GLN A 159 -0.81 -12.92 -12.63
CA GLN A 159 -0.50 -13.19 -14.03
C GLN A 159 -1.09 -12.12 -14.95
N ALA A 160 -2.37 -11.77 -14.78
CA ALA A 160 -3.03 -10.73 -15.57
C ALA A 160 -2.36 -9.36 -15.37
N PHE A 161 -2.00 -9.01 -14.12
CA PHE A 161 -1.26 -7.79 -13.80
C PHE A 161 0.11 -7.76 -14.48
N LYS A 162 0.86 -8.86 -14.45
CA LYS A 162 2.16 -8.97 -15.14
C LYS A 162 2.04 -8.78 -16.64
N ILE A 163 1.03 -9.40 -17.27
CA ILE A 163 0.77 -9.24 -18.71
C ILE A 163 0.42 -7.78 -19.02
N GLY A 164 -0.43 -7.15 -18.22
CA GLY A 164 -0.78 -5.72 -18.36
C GLY A 164 0.43 -4.79 -18.23
N ALA A 165 1.27 -5.00 -17.21
CA ALA A 165 2.48 -4.19 -17.01
C ALA A 165 3.46 -4.35 -18.19
N GLN A 166 3.65 -5.58 -18.69
CA GLN A 166 4.47 -5.83 -19.88
C GLN A 166 3.85 -5.23 -21.14
N ARG A 167 2.52 -5.25 -21.27
CA ARG A 167 1.79 -4.63 -22.38
C ARG A 167 2.03 -3.12 -22.43
N ARG A 168 1.92 -2.44 -21.28
CA ARG A 168 2.22 -1.00 -21.15
C ARG A 168 3.65 -0.69 -21.59
N ALA A 169 4.62 -1.45 -21.10
CA ALA A 169 6.03 -1.28 -21.48
C ALA A 169 6.27 -1.50 -22.98
N TYR A 170 5.63 -2.51 -23.57
CA TYR A 170 5.69 -2.77 -25.02
C TYR A 170 5.12 -1.60 -25.83
N LEU A 171 3.95 -1.07 -25.45
CA LEU A 171 3.32 0.05 -26.13
C LEU A 171 4.16 1.32 -26.08
N LYS A 172 4.78 1.61 -24.92
CA LYS A 172 5.71 2.73 -24.79
C LYS A 172 6.94 2.58 -25.67
N GLY A 173 7.53 1.38 -25.72
CA GLY A 173 8.65 1.10 -26.63
C GLY A 173 8.25 1.23 -28.12
N TYR A 174 7.03 0.82 -28.47
CA TYR A 174 6.51 0.95 -29.82
C TYR A 174 6.26 2.42 -30.19
N GLY A 175 5.63 3.21 -29.31
CA GLY A 175 5.43 4.63 -29.54
C GLY A 175 6.73 5.44 -29.53
N GLN A 176 7.74 5.03 -28.75
CA GLN A 176 9.10 5.59 -28.84
C GLN A 176 9.71 5.38 -30.24
N ALA A 177 9.56 4.19 -30.82
CA ALA A 177 10.04 3.91 -32.17
C ALA A 177 9.32 4.73 -33.26
N LEU A 178 8.10 5.19 -32.97
CA LEU A 178 7.30 6.07 -33.83
C LEU A 178 7.51 7.57 -33.56
N ASP A 179 8.38 7.93 -32.61
CA ASP A 179 8.60 9.31 -32.18
C ASP A 179 7.31 10.01 -31.70
N CYS A 180 6.44 9.26 -31.03
CA CYS A 180 5.21 9.80 -30.44
C CYS A 180 5.54 10.71 -29.24
N PRO A 181 4.63 11.61 -28.83
CA PRO A 181 4.74 12.39 -27.59
C PRO A 181 4.24 11.61 -26.34
N PRO A 182 4.56 12.04 -25.10
CA PRO A 182 4.04 11.40 -23.90
C PRO A 182 2.50 11.49 -23.85
N PRO A 183 1.78 10.49 -23.32
CA PRO A 183 2.25 9.28 -22.61
C PRO A 183 2.58 8.09 -23.52
N ALA A 184 2.57 8.26 -24.86
CA ALA A 184 2.77 7.16 -25.80
C ALA A 184 4.23 6.67 -25.92
N HIS A 185 5.17 7.30 -25.24
CA HIS A 185 6.55 6.83 -25.07
C HIS A 185 6.99 7.05 -23.61
N PRO A 186 8.14 6.48 -23.20
CA PRO A 186 8.66 6.70 -21.86
C PRO A 186 9.02 8.17 -21.62
N ASP A 187 8.55 8.73 -20.51
CA ASP A 187 9.04 10.04 -20.05
C ASP A 187 10.44 9.89 -19.45
N PHE A 188 11.46 10.23 -20.24
CA PHE A 188 12.85 10.14 -19.82
C PHE A 188 13.23 11.18 -18.76
N GLU A 189 12.54 12.32 -18.70
CA GLU A 189 12.79 13.34 -17.68
C GLU A 189 12.37 12.82 -16.31
N ALA A 190 11.15 12.25 -16.23
CA ALA A 190 10.67 11.60 -15.01
C ALA A 190 11.57 10.44 -14.56
N LEU A 191 12.07 9.63 -15.49
CA LEU A 191 12.99 8.52 -15.19
C LEU A 191 14.36 9.02 -14.70
N GLU A 192 14.83 10.16 -15.18
CA GLU A 192 16.09 10.75 -14.73
C GLU A 192 15.99 11.25 -13.28
N LEU A 193 14.84 11.82 -12.90
CA LEU A 193 14.55 12.19 -11.50
C LEU A 193 14.58 10.96 -10.59
N LEU A 194 13.93 9.87 -10.99
CA LEU A 194 13.98 8.61 -10.23
C LEU A 194 15.40 8.07 -10.07
N LYS A 195 16.24 8.15 -11.11
CA LYS A 195 17.62 7.70 -11.04
C LYS A 195 18.42 8.49 -9.99
N LYS A 196 18.21 9.81 -9.94
CA LYS A 196 18.87 10.70 -8.98
C LYS A 196 18.50 10.36 -7.53
N ASP A 197 17.24 10.01 -7.29
CA ASP A 197 16.73 9.68 -5.96
C ASP A 197 17.03 8.23 -5.54
N SER A 198 17.26 7.36 -6.52
CA SER A 198 17.59 5.96 -6.27
C SER A 198 18.99 5.83 -5.64
N LYS A 199 19.04 5.46 -4.35
CA LYS A 199 20.27 5.06 -3.65
C LYS A 199 20.78 3.66 -4.06
N VAL A 200 20.15 3.02 -5.04
CA VAL A 200 20.45 1.65 -5.46
C VAL A 200 21.62 1.66 -6.43
N GLN A 201 22.83 1.48 -5.89
CA GLN A 201 24.02 1.19 -6.66
C GLN A 201 24.00 -0.29 -7.04
N TYR A 202 23.70 -0.61 -8.30
CA TYR A 202 24.00 -1.94 -8.83
C TYR A 202 25.52 -2.05 -9.01
N LYS A 203 26.16 -2.85 -8.16
CA LYS A 203 27.58 -3.21 -8.28
C LYS A 203 27.82 -4.12 -9.48
#